data_AF-A0A9E3YVE6-F1
#
_entry.id   AF-A0A9E3YVE6-F1
#
_cell.length_a   1.000
_cell.length_b   1.000
_cell.length_c   1.000
_cell.angle_alpha   90.00
_cell.angle_beta   90.00
_cell.angle_gamma   90.00
#
_symmetry.space_group_name_H-M   'P 1'
#
loop_
_entity.id
_entity.type
_entity.pdbx_description
1 polymer ?
#
loop_
_entity_poly.entity_id
_entity_poly.type
_entity_poly.pdbx_seq_one_letter_code
_entity_poly.pdbx_strand_id
1 'polypeptide(L)' 'MHKDAQPMHAHGREAVGGPAYARHRPEETGLYRLVEQHYPALVAHLAEQGRVLPAYVEQEFEAYL' A
#
# COMPACT_ATOMS: atom_id res chain seq x y z
N MET A 1 22.52 -45.72 28.35
CA MET A 1 22.66 -44.26 28.54
C MET A 1 22.93 -43.64 27.18
N HIS A 2 22.05 -42.73 26.79
CA HIS A 2 22.15 -41.71 25.74
C HIS A 2 22.56 -42.12 24.31
N LYS A 3 21.50 -42.28 23.50
CA LYS A 3 21.47 -42.03 22.05
C LYS A 3 21.59 -40.52 21.87
N ASP A 4 22.75 -40.05 21.42
CA ASP A 4 22.88 -38.68 20.92
C ASP A 4 23.15 -38.74 19.42
N ALA A 5 22.03 -38.78 18.68
CA ALA A 5 22.01 -38.43 17.29
C ALA A 5 22.42 -36.96 17.17
N GLN A 6 23.53 -36.70 16.46
CA GLN A 6 23.88 -35.36 16.04
C GLN A 6 22.70 -34.78 15.24
N PRO A 7 22.12 -33.65 15.66
CA PRO A 7 21.12 -32.99 14.86
C PRO A 7 21.82 -32.43 13.62
N MET A 8 21.45 -32.98 12.46
CA MET A 8 21.63 -32.33 11.17
C MET A 8 21.01 -30.93 11.30
N HIS A 9 21.85 -29.92 11.47
CA HIS A 9 21.42 -28.53 11.40
C HIS A 9 20.96 -28.28 9.96
N ALA A 10 19.68 -28.57 9.72
CA ALA A 10 18.92 -28.01 8.64
C ALA A 10 19.13 -26.50 8.74
N HIS A 11 19.92 -25.95 7.82
CA HIS A 11 20.02 -24.51 7.65
C HIS A 11 18.66 -24.10 7.09
N GLY A 12 17.70 -23.92 8.01
CA GLY A 12 16.49 -23.17 7.77
C GLY A 12 16.94 -21.91 7.07
N ARG A 13 16.39 -21.69 5.89
CA ARG A 13 16.58 -20.46 5.14
C ARG A 13 16.08 -19.36 6.07
N GLU A 14 17.00 -18.73 6.79
CA GLU A 14 16.72 -17.54 7.58
C GLU A 14 16.24 -16.52 6.56
N ALA A 15 14.92 -16.37 6.49
CA ALA A 15 14.31 -15.29 5.76
C ALA A 15 14.87 -14.03 6.39
N VAL A 16 15.83 -13.41 5.71
CA VAL A 16 16.42 -12.13 6.09
C VAL A 16 15.25 -11.19 6.32
N GLY A 17 14.95 -10.93 7.58
CA GLY A 17 13.88 -10.06 8.04
C GLY A 17 14.23 -8.61 7.68
N GLY A 18 14.16 -8.28 6.39
CA GLY A 18 13.93 -6.91 6.00
C GLY A 18 12.58 -6.46 6.56
N PRO A 19 12.37 -5.16 6.80
CA PRO A 19 11.06 -4.67 7.22
C PRO A 19 10.03 -5.22 6.24
N ALA A 20 9.07 -6.00 6.77
CA ALA A 20 7.94 -6.44 5.98
C ALA A 20 7.31 -5.18 5.40
N TYR A 21 7.04 -5.18 4.09
CA TYR A 21 6.34 -4.07 3.44
C TYR A 21 5.04 -3.81 4.21
N ALA A 22 5.02 -2.76 5.02
CA ALA A 22 3.84 -2.34 5.74
C ALA A 22 2.96 -1.67 4.70
N ARG A 23 1.75 -2.21 4.49
CA ARG A 23 0.79 -1.58 3.58
C ARG A 23 0.62 -0.15 4.05
N HIS A 24 0.95 0.80 3.18
CA HIS A 24 0.71 2.20 3.46
C HIS A 24 -0.78 2.36 3.79
N ARG A 25 -1.06 3.10 4.87
CA ARG A 25 -2.40 3.51 5.31
C ARG A 25 -2.57 4.99 4.97
N PRO A 26 -2.61 5.35 3.68
CA PRO A 26 -2.76 6.74 3.27
C PRO A 26 -3.95 7.43 3.96
N GLU A 27 -5.04 6.69 4.22
CA GLU A 27 -6.24 7.12 4.95
C GLU A 27 -5.99 7.64 6.38
N GLU A 28 -4.86 7.26 6.99
CA GLU A 28 -4.48 7.73 8.33
C GLU A 28 -3.72 9.07 8.30
N THR A 29 -3.30 9.51 7.11
CA THR A 29 -2.56 10.76 6.93
C THR A 29 -3.49 11.94 6.65
N GLY A 30 -3.15 13.13 7.17
CA GLY A 30 -3.95 14.34 6.94
C GLY A 30 -4.02 14.78 5.47
N LEU A 31 -3.03 14.38 4.65
CA LEU A 31 -2.99 14.67 3.23
C LEU A 31 -4.15 14.02 2.47
N TYR A 32 -4.41 12.74 2.71
CA TYR A 32 -5.46 12.02 1.97
C TYR A 32 -6.87 12.50 2.36
N ARG A 33 -7.11 12.88 3.62
CA ARG A 33 -8.38 13.53 4.00
C ARG A 33 -8.61 14.84 3.26
N LEU A 34 -7.55 15.64 3.09
CA LEU A 34 -7.64 16.87 2.32
C LEU A 34 -7.96 16.57 0.85
N VAL A 35 -7.31 15.56 0.28
CA VAL A 35 -7.57 15.12 -1.09
C VAL A 35 -9.02 14.64 -1.24
N GLU A 36 -9.52 13.79 -0.34
CA GLU A 36 -10.90 13.29 -0.34
C GLU A 36 -11.92 14.45 -0.37
N GLN A 37 -11.72 15.47 0.47
CA GLN A 37 -12.61 16.64 0.55
C GLN A 37 -12.64 17.48 -0.74
N HIS A 38 -11.52 17.54 -1.47
CA HIS A 38 -11.39 18.38 -2.66
C HIS A 38 -11.51 17.61 -3.97
N TYR A 39 -11.44 16.28 -3.94
CA TYR A 39 -11.45 15.45 -5.13
C TYR A 39 -12.71 15.63 -6.00
N PRO A 40 -13.95 15.65 -5.45
CA PRO A 40 -15.14 15.88 -6.27
C PRO A 40 -15.14 17.23 -6.98
N ALA A 41 -14.63 18.28 -6.32
CA ALA A 41 -14.54 19.62 -6.91
C ALA A 41 -13.50 19.67 -8.04
N LEU A 42 -12.38 18.95 -7.88
CA LEU A 42 -11.37 18.80 -8.93
C LEU A 42 -11.96 18.09 -10.17
N VAL A 43 -12.67 16.98 -9.97
CA VAL A 43 -13.30 16.21 -11.06
C VAL A 43 -14.33 17.07 -11.80
N ALA A 44 -15.18 17.79 -11.07
CA ALA A 44 -16.15 18.71 -11.67
C ALA A 44 -15.46 19.79 -12.53
N HIS A 45 -14.39 20.40 -12.01
CA HIS A 45 -13.63 21.41 -12.73
C HIS A 45 -12.97 20.86 -14.01
N LEU A 46 -12.46 19.62 -13.97
CA LEU A 46 -11.91 18.98 -15.17
C LEU A 46 -13.00 18.69 -16.20
N ALA A 47 -14.17 18.22 -15.76
CA ALA A 47 -15.30 17.96 -16.63
C ALA A 47 -15.80 19.22 -17.35
N GLU A 48 -15.85 20.37 -16.66
CA GLU A 48 -16.16 21.67 -17.27
C GLU A 48 -15.18 22.05 -18.40
N GLN A 49 -13.92 21.61 -18.28
CA GLN A 49 -12.87 21.82 -19.29
C GLN A 49 -12.87 20.75 -20.39
N GLY A 50 -13.78 19.77 -20.34
CA GLY A 50 -13.76 18.61 -21.24
C GLY A 50 -12.55 17.71 -21.03
N ARG A 51 -11.96 17.72 -19.83
CA ARG A 51 -10.80 16.93 -19.43
C ARG A 51 -11.22 15.85 -18.45
N VAL A 52 -10.45 14.77 -18.41
CA VAL A 52 -10.63 13.67 -17.47
C VAL A 52 -9.30 13.34 -16.80
N LEU A 53 -9.36 12.70 -15.65
CA LEU A 53 -8.15 12.18 -15.02
C LEU A 53 -7.66 10.95 -15.80
N PRO A 54 -6.35 10.67 -15.77
CA PRO A 54 -5.86 9.38 -16.22
C PRO A 54 -6.51 8.25 -15.41
N ALA A 55 -6.93 7.17 -16.08
CA ALA A 55 -7.67 6.08 -15.43
C ALA A 55 -6.96 5.49 -14.20
N TYR A 56 -5.62 5.37 -14.24
CA TYR A 56 -4.87 4.87 -13.10
C TYR A 56 -4.99 5.77 -11.86
N VAL A 57 -5.15 7.09 -12.04
CA VAL A 57 -5.31 8.03 -10.92
C VAL A 57 -6.69 7.87 -10.28
N GLU A 58 -7.73 7.73 -11.09
CA GLU A 58 -9.09 7.45 -10.60
C GLU A 58 -9.13 6.13 -9.84
N GLN A 59 -8.51 5.07 -10.39
CA GLN A 59 -8.45 3.76 -9.74
C GLN A 59 -7.73 3.79 -8.39
N GLU A 60 -6.62 4.51 -8.30
CA GLU A 60 -5.90 4.66 -7.03
C GLU A 60 -6.75 5.43 -6.02
N PHE A 61 -7.41 6.50 -6.44
CA PHE A 61 -8.26 7.29 -5.55
C PHE A 61 -9.48 6.51 -5.07
N GLU A 62 -10.16 5.74 -5.93
CA GLU A 62 -11.24 4.83 -5.53
C GLU A 62 -10.76 3.69 -4.59
N ALA A 63 -9.49 3.32 -4.65
CA ALA A 63 -8.93 2.24 -3.85
C ALA A 63 -8.43 2.69 -2.46
N TYR A 64 -8.13 3.98 -2.28
CA TYR A 64 -7.39 4.50 -1.12
C TYR A 64 -7.99 5.75 -0.45
N LEU A 65 -8.85 6.51 -1.12
CA LEU A 65 -9.68 7.57 -0.49
C LEU A 65 -10.99 6.95 0.01
#